data_AF-A0A261KUN3-F1
#
_entry.id   AF-A0A261KUN3-F1
#
_cell.length_a   1.000
_cell.length_b   1.000
_cell.length_c   1.000
_cell.angle_alpha   90.00
_cell.angle_beta   90.00
_cell.angle_gamma   90.00
#
_symmetry.space_group_name_H-M   'P 1'
#
loop_
_entity.id
_entity.type
_entity.pdbx_description
1 polymer ?
#
loop_
_entity_poly.entity_id
_entity_poly.type
_entity_poly.pdbx_seq_one_letter_code
_entity_poly.pdbx_strand_id
1 'polypeptide(L)'
;MKPIELITNTNVHQEYQLSKFDSQMGLWPYYGVISWYKHRIDSQRLKIAIQQIVDTVPILGGRLVKKFFSPLKVVCNPKKSGVGFIEINLEEQEINIDNLLDAKTYVKNEFNIPKNSSDAINKD
;
A
#
# COMPACT_ATOMS: atom_id res chain seq x y z
N MET A 1 -3.17 -14.69 9.90
CA MET A 1 -3.10 -13.38 9.22
C MET A 1 -4.36 -13.18 8.40
N LYS A 2 -4.96 -11.99 8.48
CA LYS A 2 -6.19 -11.62 7.75
C LYS A 2 -5.86 -11.18 6.32
N PRO A 3 -6.74 -11.45 5.34
CA PRO A 3 -6.58 -10.92 3.99
C PRO A 3 -6.74 -9.39 4.00
N ILE A 4 -5.88 -8.69 3.27
CA ILE A 4 -5.98 -7.24 3.06
C ILE A 4 -6.90 -7.00 1.85
N GLU A 5 -7.88 -6.10 1.99
CA GLU A 5 -8.71 -5.67 0.86
C GLU A 5 -7.84 -4.93 -0.14
N LEU A 6 -7.97 -5.27 -1.43
CA LEU A 6 -7.12 -4.71 -2.47
C LEU A 6 -7.93 -3.81 -3.40
N ILE A 7 -7.57 -2.54 -3.45
CA ILE A 7 -8.13 -1.56 -4.39
C ILE A 7 -7.26 -1.59 -5.65
N THR A 8 -7.71 -2.30 -6.66
CA THR A 8 -6.90 -2.64 -7.85
C THR A 8 -7.08 -1.65 -9.00
N ASN A 9 -6.01 -1.42 -9.77
CA ASN A 9 -6.14 -0.76 -11.06
C ASN A 9 -7.09 -1.54 -11.98
N THR A 10 -8.04 -0.86 -12.62
CA THR A 10 -9.03 -1.46 -13.52
C THR A 10 -8.73 -1.27 -15.01
N ASN A 11 -7.81 -0.37 -15.35
CA ASN A 11 -7.62 0.13 -16.70
C ASN A 11 -6.71 -0.77 -17.56
N VAL A 12 -5.40 -0.69 -17.36
CA VAL A 12 -4.41 -1.22 -18.32
C VAL A 12 -3.16 -1.77 -17.67
N HIS A 13 -2.58 -2.78 -18.33
CA HIS A 13 -1.25 -3.25 -17.99
C HIS A 13 -0.21 -2.20 -18.37
N GLN A 14 0.66 -1.86 -17.43
CA GLN A 14 1.74 -0.89 -17.64
C GLN A 14 3.00 -1.32 -16.90
N GLU A 15 4.16 -0.99 -17.47
CA GLU A 15 5.46 -1.23 -16.85
C GLU A 15 6.24 0.07 -16.79
N TYR A 16 6.83 0.36 -15.63
CA TYR A 16 7.63 1.53 -15.38
C TYR A 16 9.04 1.09 -15.04
N GLN A 17 10.01 1.45 -15.89
CA GLN A 17 11.41 1.25 -15.55
C GLN A 17 11.81 2.25 -14.47
N LEU A 18 12.53 1.77 -13.45
CA LEU A 18 13.07 2.66 -12.42
C LEU A 18 14.23 3.45 -12.97
N SER A 19 14.32 4.73 -12.61
CA SER A 19 15.50 5.53 -12.90
C SER A 19 16.71 5.01 -12.12
N LYS A 20 17.91 5.47 -12.48
CA LYS A 20 19.11 5.16 -11.69
C LYS A 20 18.96 5.59 -10.23
N PHE A 21 18.36 6.75 -9.99
CA PHE A 21 18.11 7.27 -8.65
C PHE A 21 17.14 6.36 -7.87
N ASP A 22 15.99 6.02 -8.46
CA ASP A 22 14.99 5.16 -7.81
C ASP A 22 15.54 3.76 -7.54
N SER A 23 16.39 3.24 -8.43
CA SER A 23 17.02 1.92 -8.26
C SER A 23 18.01 1.87 -7.09
N GLN A 24 18.63 3.00 -6.74
CA GLN A 24 19.49 3.15 -5.57
C GLN A 24 18.68 3.32 -4.28
N MET A 25 17.49 3.93 -4.39
CA MET A 25 16.52 4.08 -3.30
C MET A 25 15.66 2.82 -3.08
N GLY A 26 15.70 1.85 -4.00
CA GLY A 26 14.74 0.73 -4.10
C GLY A 26 14.75 -0.32 -2.99
N LEU A 27 15.58 -0.18 -1.95
CA LEU A 27 15.67 -1.09 -0.80
C LEU A 27 15.36 -0.38 0.54
N TRP A 28 14.48 0.62 0.51
CA TRP A 28 14.19 1.46 1.67
C TRP A 28 12.99 0.91 2.46
N PRO A 29 12.89 1.24 3.76
CA PRO A 29 11.72 0.92 4.55
C PRO A 29 10.48 1.63 4.00
N TYR A 30 9.30 1.08 4.26
CA TYR A 30 8.06 1.80 3.98
C TYR A 30 7.96 3.05 4.87
N TYR A 31 7.77 4.21 4.24
CA TYR A 31 7.49 5.46 4.95
C TYR A 31 5.99 5.59 5.20
N GLY A 32 5.63 5.72 6.47
CA GLY A 32 4.25 5.95 6.89
C GLY A 32 4.04 7.38 7.36
N VAL A 33 2.83 7.90 7.16
CA VAL A 33 2.37 9.17 7.71
C VAL A 33 1.11 8.91 8.53
N ILE A 34 1.00 9.55 9.69
CA ILE A 34 -0.20 9.53 10.52
C ILE A 34 -0.90 10.88 10.35
N SER A 35 -2.18 10.86 9.97
CA SER A 35 -3.00 12.04 9.79
C SER A 35 -4.25 11.96 10.67
N TRP A 36 -4.61 13.10 11.26
CA TRP A 36 -5.71 13.22 12.21
C TRP A 36 -6.79 14.12 11.67
N TYR A 37 -8.04 13.71 11.86
CA TYR A 37 -9.21 14.45 11.39
C TYR A 37 -10.23 14.54 12.52
N LYS A 38 -10.80 15.73 12.69
CA LYS A 38 -11.85 15.98 13.70
C LYS A 38 -13.12 15.19 13.42
N HIS A 39 -13.40 14.92 12.15
CA HIS A 39 -14.61 14.23 11.70
C HIS A 39 -14.25 12.85 11.17
N ARG A 40 -15.15 11.88 11.40
CA ARG A 40 -15.01 10.54 10.83
C ARG A 40 -14.90 10.62 9.31
N ILE A 41 -13.91 9.93 8.76
CA ILE A 41 -13.79 9.73 7.33
C ILE A 41 -14.71 8.59 6.91
N ASP A 42 -15.53 8.82 5.89
CA ASP A 42 -16.31 7.78 5.23
C ASP A 42 -15.38 6.86 4.45
N SER A 43 -15.30 5.59 4.87
CA SER A 43 -14.38 4.61 4.29
C SER A 43 -14.76 4.26 2.85
N GLN A 44 -16.04 4.22 2.50
CA GLN A 44 -16.50 3.95 1.13
C GLN A 44 -16.08 5.08 0.19
N ARG A 45 -16.27 6.33 0.61
CA ARG A 45 -15.82 7.49 -0.17
C ARG A 45 -14.30 7.50 -0.33
N LEU A 46 -13.56 7.14 0.70
CA LEU A 46 -12.10 7.03 0.63
C LEU A 46 -11.65 5.94 -0.34
N LYS A 47 -12.30 4.77 -0.33
CA LYS A 47 -12.02 3.69 -1.29
C LYS A 47 -12.23 4.13 -2.73
N ILE A 48 -13.35 4.81 -3.01
CA ILE A 48 -13.64 5.36 -4.34
C ILE A 48 -12.56 6.36 -4.77
N ALA A 49 -12.13 7.24 -3.87
CA ALA A 49 -11.06 8.20 -4.18
C ALA A 49 -9.72 7.50 -4.46
N ILE A 50 -9.34 6.49 -3.68
CA ILE A 50 -8.13 5.69 -3.92
C ILE A 50 -8.23 4.98 -5.27
N GLN A 51 -9.39 4.41 -5.60
CA GLN A 51 -9.63 3.76 -6.89
C GLN A 51 -9.40 4.73 -8.05
N GLN A 52 -9.98 5.93 -8.00
CA GLN A 52 -9.78 6.97 -9.01
C GLN A 52 -8.30 7.37 -9.15
N ILE A 53 -7.57 7.47 -8.03
CA ILE A 53 -6.14 7.77 -8.03
C ILE A 53 -5.35 6.63 -8.69
N VAL A 54 -5.62 5.38 -8.33
CA VAL A 54 -4.91 4.20 -8.87
C VAL A 54 -5.23 4.02 -10.37
N ASP A 55 -6.46 4.31 -10.80
CA ASP A 55 -6.85 4.24 -12.20
C ASP A 55 -6.18 5.34 -13.05
N THR A 56 -5.96 6.53 -12.47
CA THR A 56 -5.33 7.68 -13.14
C THR A 56 -3.80 7.62 -13.05
N VAL A 57 -3.26 7.07 -11.96
CA VAL A 57 -1.82 6.96 -11.64
C VAL A 57 -1.48 5.50 -11.28
N PRO A 58 -1.46 4.59 -12.27
CA PRO A 58 -1.32 3.15 -12.05
C PRO A 58 -0.09 2.70 -11.24
N ILE A 59 1.00 3.46 -11.32
CA ILE A 59 2.26 3.12 -10.65
C ILE A 59 2.10 3.02 -9.13
N LEU A 60 1.15 3.76 -8.53
CA LEU A 60 0.89 3.75 -7.08
C LEU A 60 0.30 2.42 -6.58
N GLY A 61 -0.38 1.67 -7.46
CA GLY A 61 -0.87 0.32 -7.16
C GLY A 61 0.06 -0.79 -7.65
N GLY A 62 1.18 -0.46 -8.29
CA GLY A 62 2.05 -1.43 -8.95
C GLY A 62 2.80 -2.37 -7.99
N ARG A 63 3.53 -3.32 -8.56
CA ARG A 63 4.44 -4.23 -7.84
C ARG A 63 5.85 -4.10 -8.35
N LEU A 64 6.82 -4.12 -7.43
CA LEU A 64 8.22 -4.21 -7.78
C LEU A 64 8.53 -5.62 -8.31
N VAL A 65 9.07 -5.70 -9.52
CA VAL A 65 9.40 -6.95 -10.19
C VAL A 65 10.85 -6.93 -10.64
N LYS A 66 11.59 -7.98 -10.28
CA LYS A 66 12.98 -8.21 -10.69
C LYS A 66 13.10 -9.60 -11.31
N LYS A 67 13.24 -9.65 -12.64
CA LYS A 67 13.56 -10.87 -13.39
C LYS A 67 15.07 -11.05 -13.53
N PHE A 68 15.51 -12.29 -13.77
CA PHE A 68 16.91 -12.61 -14.03
C PHE A 68 17.42 -11.77 -15.23
N PHE A 69 18.60 -11.15 -15.08
CA PHE A 69 19.22 -10.23 -16.04
C PHE A 69 18.42 -8.99 -16.47
N SER A 70 17.28 -8.68 -15.83
CA SER A 70 16.47 -7.50 -16.16
C SER A 70 16.64 -6.39 -15.12
N PRO A 71 16.50 -5.11 -15.48
CA PRO A 71 16.43 -4.03 -14.48
C PRO A 71 15.22 -4.21 -13.56
N LEU A 72 15.29 -3.62 -12.36
CA LEU A 72 14.13 -3.54 -11.46
C LEU A 72 13.09 -2.61 -12.08
N LYS A 73 11.83 -3.02 -12.07
CA LYS A 73 10.72 -2.25 -12.64
C LYS A 73 9.48 -2.34 -11.76
N VAL A 74 8.56 -1.40 -11.93
CA VAL A 74 7.20 -1.49 -11.38
C VAL A 74 6.28 -2.03 -12.47
N VAL A 75 5.52 -3.08 -12.15
CA VAL A 75 4.52 -3.67 -13.05
C VAL A 75 3.14 -3.46 -12.46
N CYS A 76 2.25 -2.90 -13.27
CA CYS A 76 0.86 -2.68 -12.94
C CYS A 76 0.02 -3.71 -13.70
N ASN A 77 -0.54 -4.69 -12.99
CA ASN A 77 -1.44 -5.68 -13.57
C ASN A 77 -2.88 -5.35 -13.18
N PRO A 78 -3.78 -5.12 -14.15
CA PRO A 78 -5.20 -4.88 -13.86
C PRO A 78 -5.78 -6.03 -13.03
N LYS A 79 -6.63 -5.70 -12.06
CA LYS A 79 -7.32 -6.66 -11.18
C LYS A 79 -6.41 -7.54 -10.31
N LYS A 80 -5.09 -7.30 -10.31
CA LYS A 80 -4.10 -8.03 -9.50
C LYS A 80 -3.24 -7.09 -8.66
N SER A 81 -2.78 -5.99 -9.25
CA SER A 81 -1.97 -4.98 -8.58
C SER A 81 -2.90 -3.89 -8.02
N GLY A 82 -2.66 -3.48 -6.79
CA GLY A 82 -3.46 -2.47 -6.12
C GLY A 82 -2.88 -1.99 -4.80
N VAL A 83 -3.63 -1.13 -4.15
CA VAL A 83 -3.33 -0.60 -2.82
C VAL A 83 -4.09 -1.39 -1.78
N GLY A 84 -3.37 -1.86 -0.75
CA GLY A 84 -3.99 -2.53 0.39
C GLY A 84 -4.75 -1.53 1.25
N PHE A 85 -6.00 -1.84 1.57
CA PHE A 85 -6.86 -1.04 2.43
C PHE A 85 -7.22 -1.84 3.69
N ILE A 86 -7.03 -1.22 4.86
CA ILE A 86 -7.36 -1.80 6.15
C ILE A 86 -8.19 -0.78 6.90
N GLU A 87 -9.45 -1.12 7.17
CA GLU A 87 -10.31 -0.36 8.06
C GLU A 87 -10.31 -1.01 9.44
N ILE A 88 -10.03 -0.21 10.46
CA ILE A 88 -10.12 -0.64 11.86
C ILE A 88 -11.08 0.30 12.56
N ASN A 89 -12.13 -0.28 13.11
CA ASN A 89 -13.00 0.43 14.04
C ASN A 89 -12.43 0.24 15.44
N LEU A 90 -12.00 1.32 16.08
CA LEU A 90 -11.50 1.31 17.46
C LEU A 90 -12.63 1.52 18.48
N GLU A 91 -13.89 1.59 18.04
CA GLU A 91 -15.05 1.93 18.88
C GLU A 91 -14.88 3.31 19.57
N GLU A 92 -15.67 3.61 20.59
CA GLU A 92 -15.48 4.82 21.40
C GLU A 92 -14.24 4.64 22.29
N GLN A 93 -13.10 5.11 21.80
CA GLN A 93 -11.86 5.19 22.55
C GLN A 93 -11.33 6.62 22.56
N GLU A 94 -10.82 7.06 23.70
CA GLU A 94 -10.06 8.31 23.76
C GLU A 94 -8.83 8.16 22.86
N ILE A 95 -8.60 9.16 22.02
CA ILE A 95 -7.43 9.16 21.15
C ILE A 95 -6.21 9.55 21.99
N ASN A 96 -5.39 8.56 22.35
CA ASN A 96 -4.12 8.75 23.03
C ASN A 96 -3.01 7.89 22.40
N ILE A 97 -1.77 8.09 22.86
CA ILE A 97 -0.60 7.41 22.29
C ILE A 97 -0.59 5.90 22.56
N ASP A 98 -1.14 5.45 23.68
CA ASP A 98 -1.16 4.04 24.06
C ASP A 98 -2.09 3.27 23.13
N ASN A 99 -3.31 3.78 22.90
CA ASN A 99 -4.28 3.19 21.97
C ASN A 99 -3.74 3.13 20.52
N LEU A 100 -2.91 4.09 20.11
CA LEU A 100 -2.21 4.06 18.82
C LEU A 100 -1.16 2.95 18.73
N LEU A 101 -0.38 2.77 19.79
CA LEU A 101 0.66 1.74 19.85
C LEU A 101 0.03 0.35 19.84
N ASP A 102 -1.11 0.19 20.51
CA ASP A 102 -1.90 -1.04 20.49
C ASP A 102 -2.49 -1.30 19.09
N ALA A 103 -3.10 -0.30 18.46
CA ALA A 103 -3.60 -0.42 17.09
C ALA A 103 -2.48 -0.75 16.09
N LYS A 104 -1.30 -0.13 16.23
CA LYS A 104 -0.11 -0.44 15.43
C LYS A 104 0.35 -1.88 15.64
N THR A 105 0.37 -2.34 16.88
CA THR A 105 0.77 -3.71 17.25
C THR A 105 -0.22 -4.72 16.68
N TYR A 106 -1.51 -4.45 16.82
CA TYR A 106 -2.58 -5.23 16.21
C TYR A 106 -2.40 -5.33 14.69
N VAL A 107 -2.24 -4.20 13.99
CA VAL A 107 -2.04 -4.18 12.53
C VAL A 107 -0.84 -5.05 12.13
N LYS A 108 0.28 -4.91 12.84
CA LYS A 108 1.51 -5.65 12.55
C LYS A 108 1.36 -7.17 12.75
N ASN A 109 0.56 -7.60 13.73
CA ASN A 109 0.38 -9.02 14.06
C ASN A 109 -0.69 -9.67 13.19
N GLU A 110 -1.75 -8.94 12.86
CA GLU A 110 -2.89 -9.47 12.12
C GLU A 110 -2.69 -9.45 10.61
N PHE A 111 -1.94 -8.49 10.08
CA PHE A 111 -1.77 -8.29 8.64
C PHE A 111 -0.31 -8.51 8.21
N ASN A 112 -0.13 -9.15 7.06
CA ASN A 112 1.20 -9.37 6.49
C ASN A 112 1.68 -8.13 5.72
N ILE A 113 2.18 -7.13 6.43
CA ILE A 113 2.70 -5.91 5.81
C ILE A 113 4.23 -6.05 5.64
N PRO A 114 4.77 -5.99 4.41
CA PRO A 114 6.20 -6.00 4.17
C PRO A 114 6.90 -4.85 4.92
N LYS A 115 8.10 -5.09 5.45
CA LYS A 115 8.83 -4.08 6.24
C LYS A 115 9.66 -3.16 5.35
N ASN A 116 10.23 -3.73 4.29
CA ASN A 116 11.02 -3.03 3.30
C ASN A 116 10.48 -3.30 1.89
N SER A 117 10.74 -2.40 0.95
CA SER A 117 10.41 -2.59 -0.47
C SER A 117 11.01 -3.86 -1.05
N SER A 118 12.18 -4.29 -0.57
CA SER A 118 12.85 -5.54 -0.93
C SER A 118 12.01 -6.77 -0.64
N ASP A 119 11.29 -6.76 0.48
CA ASP A 119 10.49 -7.89 0.95
C ASP A 119 9.26 -8.10 0.07
N ALA A 120 8.88 -7.08 -0.72
CA ALA A 120 7.74 -7.07 -1.62
C ALA A 120 8.13 -7.34 -3.09
N ILE A 121 9.42 -7.49 -3.41
CA ILE A 121 9.86 -7.77 -4.78
C ILE A 121 9.33 -9.15 -5.22
N ASN A 122 8.71 -9.18 -6.40
CA ASN A 122 8.09 -10.38 -7.00
C ASN A 122 6.99 -11.01 -6.12
N LYS A 123 6.38 -10.26 -5.20
CA LYS A 123 5.21 -10.70 -4.43
C LYS A 123 3.95 -9.97 -4.91
N ASP A 124 2.83 -10.66 -4.83
CA ASP A 124 1.49 -10.12 -5.09
C ASP A 124 0.91 -9.43 -3.84
#